data_AF-A0A2M6VEY8-F1
#
_entry.id   AF-A0A2M6VEY8-F1
#
_cell.length_a   1.000
_cell.length_b   1.000
_cell.length_c   1.000
_cell.angle_alpha   90.00
_cell.angle_beta   90.00
_cell.angle_gamma   90.00
#
_symmetry.space_group_name_H-M   'P 1'
#
loop_
_entity.id
_entity.type
_entity.pdbx_description
1 polymer ?
#
loop_
_entity_poly.entity_id
_entity_poly.type
_entity_poly.pdbx_seq_one_letter_code
_entity_poly.pdbx_strand_id
1 'polypeptide(L)' 'MSRFVIAVLLVLNAATLAWQWDAFARWGFGPHTAREPERLGQQVRPEALTIESPEAVAKRLAAETP' A
#
# COMPACT_ATOMS: atom_id res chain seq x y z
N MET A 1 -17.91 15.82 36.73
CA MET A 1 -17.02 16.49 35.78
C MET A 1 -16.17 15.49 34.98
N SER A 2 -15.32 14.68 35.60
CA SER A 2 -14.40 13.74 34.91
C SER A 2 -15.09 12.74 33.98
N ARG A 3 -16.20 12.13 34.41
CA ARG A 3 -16.98 11.19 33.59
C ARG A 3 -17.46 11.78 32.26
N PHE A 4 -17.83 13.06 32.25
CA PHE A 4 -18.26 13.75 31.03
C PHE A 4 -17.09 13.96 30.08
N VAL A 5 -15.94 14.39 30.60
CA VAL A 5 -14.71 14.53 29.81
C VAL A 5 -14.30 13.19 29.20
N ILE A 6 -14.36 12.10 29.96
CA ILE A 6 -14.07 10.75 29.47
C ILE A 6 -15.03 10.36 28.34
N ALA A 7 -16.34 10.60 28.52
CA ALA A 7 -17.32 10.30 27.48
C ALA A 7 -17.07 11.09 26.18
N VAL A 8 -16.75 12.39 26.29
CA VAL A 8 -16.38 13.22 25.14
C VAL A 8 -15.14 12.68 24.44
N LEU A 9 -14.10 12.33 25.20
CA LEU A 9 -12.87 11.76 24.63
C LEU A 9 -13.14 10.45 23.89
N LEU A 10 -14.00 9.57 24.43
CA LEU A 10 -14.37 8.33 23.77
C LEU A 10 -15.12 8.57 22.45
N VAL A 11 -16.05 9.53 22.41
CA VAL A 11 -16.77 9.90 21.18
C VAL A 11 -15.81 10.45 20.13
N LEU A 12 -14.92 11.36 20.52
CA LEU A 12 -13.90 11.90 19.62
C LEU A 12 -13.00 10.79 19.08
N ASN A 13 -12.58 9.86 19.93
CA ASN A 13 -11.72 8.74 19.52
C ASN A 13 -12.43 7.82 18.52
N ALA A 14 -13.69 7.46 18.78
CA ALA A 14 -14.49 6.66 17.87
C ALA A 14 -14.71 7.37 16.52
N ALA A 15 -14.95 8.68 16.53
CA ALA A 15 -15.08 9.48 15.31
C ALA A 15 -13.77 9.49 14.51
N THR A 16 -12.62 9.65 15.17
CA THR A 16 -11.30 9.57 14.51
C THR A 16 -11.04 8.18 13.93
N LEU A 17 -11.40 7.11 14.64
CA LEU A 17 -11.24 5.74 14.15
C LEU A 17 -12.10 5.49 12.90
N ALA A 18 -13.37 5.91 12.93
CA ALA A 18 -14.26 5.82 11.77
C ALA A 18 -13.73 6.61 10.57
N TRP A 19 -13.13 7.78 10.82
CA TRP A 19 -12.48 8.59 9.78
C TRP A 19 -11.28 7.88 9.16
N GLN A 20 -10.43 7.22 9.95
CA GLN A 20 -9.31 6.43 9.44
C GLN A 20 -9.74 5.24 8.57
N TRP A 21 -10.93 4.68 8.81
CA TRP A 21 -11.52 3.62 8.00
C TRP A 21 -12.34 4.12 6.81
N ASP A 22 -12.17 5.38 6.42
CA ASP A 22 -12.85 5.97 5.26
C ASP A 22 -14.39 6.00 5.40
N ALA A 23 -14.95 5.91 6.62
CA ALA A 23 -16.40 5.97 6.82
C ALA A 23 -17.02 7.30 6.36
N PHE A 24 -16.19 8.36 6.35
CA PHE A 24 -16.58 9.69 5.86
C PHE A 24 -16.10 9.98 4.42
N ALA A 25 -15.51 9.01 3.71
CA ALA A 25 -15.06 9.14 2.32
C ALA A 25 -16.18 9.61 1.39
N ARG A 26 -17.40 9.10 1.59
CA ARG A 26 -18.58 9.44 0.78
C ARG A 26 -18.95 10.94 0.79
N TRP A 27 -18.48 11.68 1.80
CA TRP A 27 -18.70 13.12 1.92
C TRP A 27 -17.43 13.94 1.58
N GLY A 28 -16.38 13.30 1.04
CA GLY A 28 -15.11 13.95 0.73
C GLY A 28 -14.21 14.17 1.94
N PHE A 29 -14.61 13.72 3.12
CA PHE A 29 -13.79 13.76 4.34
C PHE A 29 -13.04 12.43 4.53
N GLY A 30 -12.47 11.85 3.48
CA GLY A 30 -11.54 10.72 3.63
C GLY A 30 -10.16 11.20 4.08
N PRO A 31 -9.37 10.40 4.82
CA PRO A 31 -7.99 10.73 5.11
C PRO A 31 -7.22 10.83 3.79
N HIS A 32 -6.30 11.82 3.70
CA HIS A 32 -5.46 11.98 2.53
C HIS A 32 -4.58 10.73 2.39
N THR A 33 -4.94 9.86 1.45
CA THR A 33 -4.23 8.62 1.24
C THR A 33 -2.90 8.97 0.60
N ALA A 34 -1.84 9.04 1.42
CA ALA A 34 -0.45 9.15 0.99
C ALA A 34 0.05 7.82 0.36
N ARG A 35 -0.81 7.13 -0.41
CA ARG A 35 -0.32 6.20 -1.41
C ARG A 35 0.20 7.12 -2.50
N GLU A 36 1.51 7.16 -2.66
CA GLU A 36 2.14 7.73 -3.84
C GLU A 36 2.26 6.61 -4.89
N PRO A 37 1.19 6.29 -5.66
CA PRO A 37 1.28 5.30 -6.74
C PRO A 37 2.32 5.70 -7.80
N GLU A 38 2.61 7.00 -7.92
CA GLU A 38 3.71 7.56 -8.73
C GLU A 38 5.04 6.83 -8.48
N ARG A 39 5.29 6.42 -7.23
CA ARG A 39 6.52 5.71 -6.89
C ARG A 39 6.50 4.24 -7.32
N LEU A 40 5.34 3.62 -7.54
CA LEU A 40 5.28 2.25 -8.07
C LEU A 40 5.62 2.20 -9.56
N GLY A 41 5.25 3.23 -10.33
CA GLY A 41 5.59 3.35 -11.75
C GLY A 41 7.07 3.65 -12.01
N GLN A 42 7.79 4.25 -11.06
CA GLN A 42 9.20 4.61 -11.23
C GLN A 42 10.19 3.64 -10.56
N GLN A 43 9.75 2.77 -9.64
CA GLN A 43 10.67 1.93 -8.86
C GLN A 43 10.95 0.56 -9.48
N VAL A 44 10.12 0.08 -10.41
CA VAL A 44 10.37 -1.14 -11.17
C VAL A 44 10.19 -0.77 -12.63
N ARG A 45 11.17 -1.08 -13.49
CA ARG A 45 11.00 -1.04 -14.96
C ARG A 45 10.55 -2.43 -15.40
N PRO A 46 9.28 -2.81 -15.25
CA PRO A 46 8.82 -4.16 -15.57
C PRO A 46 9.15 -4.54 -17.01
N GLU A 47 9.26 -3.55 -17.91
CA GLU A 47 9.63 -3.72 -19.33
C GLU A 47 11.08 -4.19 -19.52
N ALA A 48 11.94 -4.03 -18.51
CA ALA A 48 13.33 -4.49 -18.55
C ALA A 48 13.51 -5.90 -17.94
N LEU A 49 12.46 -6.51 -17.36
CA LEU A 49 12.52 -7.85 -16.81
C LEU A 49 12.34 -8.88 -17.94
N THR A 50 13.36 -9.69 -18.17
CA THR A 50 13.27 -10.86 -19.06
C THR A 50 12.97 -12.09 -18.21
N ILE A 51 11.80 -12.70 -18.42
CA ILE A 51 11.42 -13.94 -17.74
C ILE A 51 11.93 -15.10 -18.58
N GLU A 52 12.88 -15.86 -18.06
CA GLU A 52 13.40 -17.07 -18.71
C GLU A 52 12.72 -18.32 -18.15
N SER A 53 12.45 -19.30 -19.02
CA SER A 53 11.99 -20.61 -18.57
C SER A 53 13.15 -21.39 -17.95
N PRO A 54 12.88 -22.31 -16.99
CA PRO A 54 13.93 -23.13 -16.37
C PRO A 54 14.78 -23.89 -17.41
N GLU A 55 14.17 -24.30 -18.53
CA GLU A 55 14.86 -24.98 -19.62
C GLU A 55 15.81 -24.04 -20.41
N ALA A 56 15.39 -22.80 -20.66
CA ALA A 56 16.24 -21.79 -21.31
C ALA A 56 17.46 -21.44 -20.43
N VAL A 57 17.26 -21.35 -19.12
CA VAL A 57 18.33 -21.13 -18.14
C VAL A 57 19.30 -22.31 -18.13
N ALA A 58 18.80 -23.56 -18.10
CA ALA A 58 19.63 -24.76 -18.13
C ALA A 58 20.48 -24.85 -19.41
N LYS A 59 19.89 -24.48 -20.57
CA LYS A 59 20.59 -24.49 -21.86
C LYS A 59 21.67 -23.42 -21.96
N ARG A 60 21.44 -22.23 -21.39
CA ARG A 60 22.45 -21.15 -21.31
C ARG A 60 23.63 -21.56 -20.43
N LEU A 61 23.37 -22.06 -19.23
CA LEU A 61 24.39 -22.54 -18.30
C LEU A 61 25.24 -23.68 -18.89
N ALA A 62 24.61 -24.59 -19.64
CA ALA A 62 25.31 -25.66 -20.34
C ALA A 62 26.19 -25.16 -21.50
N ALA A 63 25.80 -24.07 -22.16
CA ALA A 63 26.57 -23.45 -23.24
C ALA A 63 27.69 -22.53 -22.74
N GLU A 64 27.61 -22.07 -21.50
CA GLU A 64 28.57 -21.15 -20.86
C GLU A 64 29.64 -21.88 -20.03
N THR A 65 29.55 -23.21 -19.93
CA THR A 65 30.61 -24.06 -19.39
C THR A 65 31.62 -24.36 -20.50
N PRO A 66 32.89 -23.91 -20.40
CA PRO A 66 33.92 -24.16 -21.43
C PRO A 66 34.38 -25.62 -21.50
#